data_AF-A0A087XZL5-F1
#
_entry.id   AF-A0A087XZL5-F1
#
_cell.length_a   1.000
_cell.length_b   1.000
_cell.length_c   1.000
_cell.angle_alpha   90.00
_cell.angle_beta   90.00
_cell.angle_gamma   90.00
#
_symmetry.space_group_name_H-M   'P 1'
#
loop_
_entity.id
_entity.type
_entity.pdbx_description
1 polymer ?
#
loop_
_entity_poly.entity_id
_entity_poly.type
_entity_poly.pdbx_seq_one_letter_code
_entity_poly.pdbx_strand_id
1 'polypeptide(L)'
;MPHSCAALDCTKRCTVQTRTSGVTFHRFPKETNLRKRWVKAVRRKGFSPNTSTRLCSEHFKKEDFDRTGQTVRLREGVVPSIFSFSTPPKKRRAAKTTKALPKKEKSQEVASAPPPPKQEPPPCPDLDHSYALPPSLGDLKVKLCEALERVESLEREMRNAKDRERRAKNALHVLVEDLKGKNLINEELKQRLDLS
;
A
#
# COMPACT_ATOMS: atom_id res chain seq x y z
N MET A 1 16.00 -17.75 -14.55
CA MET A 1 14.56 -17.97 -14.26
C MET A 1 14.01 -16.82 -13.42
N PRO A 2 12.89 -16.18 -13.80
CA PRO A 2 12.27 -15.12 -13.00
C PRO A 2 11.62 -15.70 -11.73
N HIS A 3 11.85 -15.07 -10.59
CA HIS A 3 11.22 -15.44 -9.32
C HIS A 3 9.79 -14.88 -9.25
N SER A 4 8.80 -15.70 -8.93
CA SER A 4 7.42 -15.25 -8.68
C SER A 4 7.22 -14.75 -7.24
N CYS A 5 6.23 -13.88 -7.04
CA CYS A 5 5.79 -13.51 -5.71
C CYS A 5 5.20 -14.73 -4.98
N ALA A 6 5.54 -14.87 -3.70
CA ALA A 6 5.08 -15.97 -2.87
C ALA A 6 3.69 -15.76 -2.27
N ALA A 7 3.12 -14.55 -2.34
CA ALA A 7 1.78 -14.28 -1.80
C ALA A 7 0.70 -15.10 -2.52
N LEU A 8 -0.41 -15.34 -1.82
CA LEU A 8 -1.59 -15.92 -2.44
C LEU A 8 -2.21 -14.91 -3.42
N ASP A 9 -2.69 -15.40 -4.56
CA ASP A 9 -3.35 -14.59 -5.60
C ASP A 9 -2.51 -13.44 -6.20
N CYS A 10 -1.18 -13.47 -6.02
CA CYS A 10 -0.27 -12.52 -6.62
C CYS A 10 0.39 -13.10 -7.89
N THR A 11 0.18 -12.46 -9.03
CA THR A 11 0.73 -12.89 -10.33
C THR A 11 2.04 -12.20 -10.69
N LYS A 12 2.54 -11.29 -9.83
CA LYS A 12 3.76 -10.54 -10.10
C LYS A 12 4.98 -11.47 -10.14
N ARG A 13 5.76 -11.35 -11.21
CA ARG A 13 7.04 -12.04 -11.40
C ARG A 13 8.16 -11.02 -11.49
N CYS A 14 9.34 -11.36 -11.00
CA CYS A 14 10.52 -10.52 -11.04
C CYS A 14 11.07 -10.45 -12.46
N THR A 15 10.48 -9.58 -13.29
CA THR A 15 10.88 -9.30 -14.68
C THR A 15 11.34 -7.84 -14.81
N VAL A 16 12.05 -7.54 -15.91
CA VAL A 16 12.47 -6.17 -16.22
C VAL A 16 11.27 -5.22 -16.25
N GLN A 17 10.16 -5.63 -16.87
CA GLN A 17 8.92 -4.85 -16.95
C GLN A 17 8.38 -4.48 -15.56
N THR A 18 8.32 -5.44 -14.62
CA THR A 18 7.85 -5.14 -13.25
C THR A 18 8.79 -4.21 -12.49
N ARG A 19 10.09 -4.26 -12.79
CA ARG A 19 11.06 -3.35 -12.19
C ARG A 19 10.89 -1.93 -12.73
N THR A 20 10.62 -1.79 -14.03
CA THR A 20 10.29 -0.50 -14.67
C THR A 20 8.99 0.09 -14.13
N SER A 21 8.00 -0.74 -13.80
CA SER A 21 6.77 -0.30 -13.11
C SER A 21 6.97 -0.03 -11.61
N GLY A 22 8.21 -0.02 -11.11
CA GLY A 22 8.53 0.31 -9.71
C GLY A 22 8.24 -0.81 -8.69
N VAL A 23 7.93 -2.03 -9.13
CA VAL A 23 7.69 -3.17 -8.23
C VAL A 23 9.03 -3.81 -7.85
N THR A 24 9.34 -3.81 -6.56
CA THR A 24 10.56 -4.44 -6.01
C THR A 24 10.22 -5.78 -5.34
N PHE A 25 11.19 -6.69 -5.30
CA PHE A 25 11.02 -8.02 -4.72
C PHE A 25 11.93 -8.22 -3.51
N HIS A 26 11.34 -8.51 -2.36
CA HIS A 26 12.02 -8.60 -1.07
C HIS A 26 12.10 -10.05 -0.62
N ARG A 27 13.31 -10.48 -0.22
CA ARG A 27 13.55 -11.82 0.31
C ARG A 27 13.01 -11.93 1.73
N PHE A 28 12.65 -13.14 2.13
CA PHE A 28 12.31 -13.40 3.52
C PHE A 28 13.49 -13.08 4.44
N PRO A 29 13.25 -12.46 5.62
CA PRO A 29 14.30 -12.14 6.57
C PRO A 29 15.05 -13.37 7.07
N LYS A 30 16.34 -13.19 7.40
CA LYS A 30 17.15 -14.24 8.03
C LYS A 30 16.73 -14.47 9.48
N GLU A 31 16.28 -13.42 10.16
CA GLU A 31 15.81 -13.48 11.54
C GLU A 31 14.59 -14.40 11.65
N THR A 32 14.68 -15.39 12.53
CA THR A 32 13.69 -16.47 12.65
C THR A 32 12.32 -15.96 13.09
N ASN A 33 12.26 -15.02 14.04
CA ASN A 33 11.02 -14.45 14.54
C ASN A 33 10.29 -13.63 13.46
N LEU A 34 11.02 -12.75 12.77
CA LEU A 34 10.45 -11.95 11.69
C LEU A 34 10.02 -12.83 10.51
N ARG A 35 10.82 -13.84 10.15
CA ARG A 35 10.46 -14.83 9.12
C ARG A 35 9.16 -15.57 9.46
N LYS A 36 8.99 -16.00 10.73
CA LYS A 36 7.73 -16.63 11.19
C LYS A 36 6.54 -15.67 11.04
N ARG A 37 6.70 -14.39 11.36
CA ARG A 37 5.66 -13.37 11.17
C ARG A 37 5.26 -13.21 9.70
N TRP A 38 6.24 -13.19 8.79
CA TRP A 38 5.97 -13.13 7.35
C TRP A 38 5.25 -14.38 6.84
N VAL A 39 5.65 -15.57 7.28
CA VAL A 39 4.97 -16.83 6.90
C VAL A 39 3.52 -16.83 7.36
N LYS A 40 3.26 -16.41 8.61
CA LYS A 40 1.90 -16.25 9.13
C LYS A 40 1.10 -15.25 8.30
N ALA A 41 1.72 -14.13 7.91
CA ALA A 41 1.08 -13.10 7.11
C ALA A 41 0.67 -13.59 5.71
N VAL A 42 1.43 -14.49 5.08
CA VAL A 42 1.09 -15.09 3.78
C VAL A 42 -0.13 -16.04 3.86
N ARG A 43 -0.45 -16.56 5.05
CA ARG A 43 -1.63 -17.43 5.33
C ARG A 43 -1.76 -18.67 4.44
N ARG A 44 -0.66 -19.18 3.87
CA ARG A 44 -0.65 -20.43 3.08
C ARG A 44 -0.37 -21.64 3.98
N LYS A 45 -1.25 -22.65 3.95
CA LYS A 45 -1.07 -23.90 4.71
C LYS A 45 0.18 -24.65 4.22
N GLY A 46 1.00 -25.14 5.14
CA GLY A 46 2.21 -25.92 4.83
C GLY A 46 3.33 -25.14 4.13
N PHE A 47 3.25 -23.81 4.08
CA PHE A 47 4.22 -22.99 3.36
C PHE A 47 5.50 -22.78 4.17
N SER A 48 6.62 -23.26 3.64
CA SER A 48 7.95 -22.96 4.14
C SER A 48 8.71 -22.13 3.10
N PRO A 49 9.08 -20.86 3.39
CA PRO A 49 9.80 -20.03 2.44
C PRO A 49 11.23 -20.56 2.30
N ASN A 50 11.69 -20.73 1.06
CA ASN A 50 13.09 -21.04 0.76
C ASN A 50 13.93 -19.76 0.57
N THR A 51 15.24 -19.89 0.35
CA THR A 51 16.16 -18.76 0.13
C THR A 51 15.84 -17.92 -1.11
N SER A 52 15.14 -18.50 -2.08
CA SER A 52 14.72 -17.86 -3.32
C SER A 52 13.32 -17.23 -3.26
N THR A 53 12.59 -17.47 -2.17
CA THR A 53 11.21 -17.02 -1.98
C THR A 53 11.19 -15.52 -1.73
N ARG A 54 10.34 -14.80 -2.46
CA ARG A 54 10.23 -13.33 -2.36
C ARG A 54 8.77 -12.88 -2.31
N LEU A 55 8.55 -11.72 -1.71
CA LEU A 55 7.29 -10.97 -1.80
C LEU A 55 7.54 -9.69 -2.60
N CYS A 56 6.57 -9.31 -3.45
CA CYS A 56 6.63 -8.03 -4.15
C CYS A 56 6.28 -6.87 -3.18
N SER A 57 6.65 -5.65 -3.58
CA SER A 57 6.46 -4.43 -2.79
C SER A 57 5.00 -4.08 -2.53
N GLU A 58 4.05 -4.60 -3.32
CA GLU A 58 2.60 -4.36 -3.15
C GLU A 58 2.04 -4.92 -1.83
N HIS A 59 2.76 -5.85 -1.19
CA HIS A 59 2.34 -6.44 0.09
C HIS A 59 2.79 -5.63 1.33
N PHE A 60 3.52 -4.53 1.11
CA PHE A 60 4.06 -3.67 2.16
C PHE A 60 3.56 -2.25 1.96
N LYS A 61 3.50 -1.48 3.04
CA LYS A 61 3.12 -0.07 2.94
C LYS A 61 4.28 0.75 2.39
N LYS A 62 3.96 1.93 1.83
CA LYS A 62 5.00 2.82 1.29
C LYS A 62 5.96 3.31 2.38
N GLU A 63 5.48 3.50 3.61
CA GLU A 63 6.30 3.92 4.76
C GLU A 63 7.33 2.87 5.23
N ASP A 64 7.07 1.59 4.95
CA ASP A 64 7.91 0.47 5.37
C ASP A 64 9.22 0.39 4.59
N PHE A 65 9.33 1.12 3.47
CA PHE A 65 10.50 1.11 2.62
C PHE A 65 11.49 2.20 3.02
N ASP A 66 12.74 1.78 3.21
CA ASP A 66 13.87 2.68 3.22
C ASP A 66 14.35 2.93 1.77
N ARG A 67 14.27 4.21 1.39
CA ARG A 67 14.54 4.75 0.06
C ARG A 67 15.73 5.71 0.04
N THR A 68 16.38 5.90 1.18
CA THR A 68 17.52 6.81 1.34
C THR A 68 18.77 6.27 0.64
N GLY A 69 18.97 4.95 0.68
CA GLY A 69 20.07 4.26 0.02
C GLY A 69 19.96 4.15 -1.50
N GLN A 70 20.92 3.44 -2.13
CA GLN A 70 20.93 3.15 -3.58
C GLN A 70 19.98 2.00 -3.94
N THR A 71 19.71 1.12 -2.99
CA THR A 71 18.76 0.02 -3.12
C THR A 71 17.59 0.26 -2.18
N VAL A 72 16.37 0.01 -2.64
CA VAL A 72 15.16 0.04 -1.80
C VAL A 72 15.17 -1.18 -0.87
N ARG A 73 15.16 -0.93 0.43
CA ARG A 73 15.16 -1.97 1.48
C ARG A 73 13.90 -1.83 2.32
N LEU A 74 13.51 -2.90 3.01
CA LEU A 74 12.47 -2.80 4.04
C LEU A 74 13.14 -2.37 5.34
N ARG A 75 12.47 -1.52 6.12
CA ARG A 75 12.89 -1.17 7.48
C ARG A 75 12.91 -2.43 8.37
N GLU A 76 13.65 -2.34 9.47
CA GLU A 76 13.75 -3.44 10.42
C GLU A 76 12.39 -3.76 11.05
N GLY A 77 12.12 -5.06 11.25
CA GLY A 77 10.90 -5.50 11.92
C GLY A 77 9.60 -5.43 11.11
N VAL A 78 9.62 -4.89 9.89
CA VAL A 78 8.44 -4.77 9.01
C VAL A 78 7.86 -6.14 8.66
N VAL A 79 6.53 -6.26 8.73
CA VAL A 79 5.77 -7.45 8.33
C VAL A 79 4.82 -7.08 7.19
N PRO A 80 4.71 -7.88 6.12
CA PRO A 80 3.75 -7.60 5.05
C PRO A 80 2.33 -7.60 5.62
N SER A 81 1.56 -6.56 5.31
CA SER A 81 0.21 -6.36 5.86
C SER A 81 -0.86 -6.28 4.77
N ILE A 82 -0.47 -6.03 3.52
CA ILE A 82 -1.42 -5.80 2.42
C ILE A 82 -1.62 -7.13 1.67
N PHE A 83 -2.77 -7.76 1.90
CA PHE A 83 -3.16 -8.98 1.20
C PHE A 83 -4.66 -8.96 0.92
N SER A 84 -5.02 -9.22 -0.33
CA SER A 84 -6.40 -9.37 -0.78
C SER A 84 -6.86 -10.81 -0.55
N PHE A 85 -7.00 -11.25 0.70
CA PHE A 85 -7.59 -12.56 0.96
C PHE A 85 -9.07 -12.51 0.59
N SER A 86 -9.45 -13.16 -0.51
CA SER A 86 -10.86 -13.39 -0.82
C SER A 86 -11.49 -14.09 0.39
N THR A 87 -12.41 -13.40 1.07
CA THR A 87 -13.12 -13.98 2.19
C THR A 87 -13.90 -15.19 1.68
N PRO A 88 -13.88 -16.35 2.37
CA PRO A 88 -14.81 -17.42 2.05
C PRO A 88 -16.22 -16.85 2.13
N PRO A 89 -17.10 -17.09 1.12
CA PRO A 89 -18.48 -16.67 1.21
C PRO A 89 -19.07 -17.24 2.50
N LYS A 90 -19.66 -16.37 3.33
CA LYS A 90 -20.33 -16.75 4.58
C LYS A 90 -21.25 -17.92 4.25
N LYS A 91 -20.95 -19.13 4.75
CA LYS A 91 -21.87 -20.26 4.66
C LYS A 91 -23.18 -19.80 5.32
N ARG A 92 -24.22 -19.57 4.52
CA ARG A 92 -25.57 -19.33 5.01
C ARG A 92 -25.92 -20.53 5.88
N ARG A 93 -26.10 -20.32 7.18
CA ARG A 93 -26.67 -21.33 8.06
C ARG A 93 -28.03 -21.70 7.49
N ALA A 94 -28.22 -22.95 7.12
CA ALA A 94 -29.52 -23.48 6.76
C ALA A 94 -30.45 -23.37 7.97
N ALA A 95 -31.50 -22.58 7.86
CA ALA A 95 -32.60 -22.56 8.81
C ALA A 95 -33.32 -23.92 8.72
N LYS A 96 -33.38 -24.65 9.84
CA LYS A 96 -34.28 -25.80 9.99
C LYS A 96 -35.56 -25.32 10.67
N THR A 97 -36.64 -25.45 9.92
CA THR A 97 -38.05 -25.34 10.32
C THR A 97 -38.50 -26.57 11.11
N THR A 98 -39.24 -26.40 12.21
CA THR A 98 -40.34 -27.27 12.69
C THR A 98 -41.17 -26.57 13.77
N LYS A 99 -42.45 -26.98 13.88
CA LYS A 99 -43.67 -26.27 14.33
C LYS A 99 -44.00 -26.30 15.85
N ALA A 100 -44.72 -25.25 16.31
CA ALA A 100 -45.93 -25.14 17.18
C ALA A 100 -45.96 -25.37 18.75
N LEU A 101 -46.21 -24.24 19.49
CA LEU A 101 -47.15 -23.81 20.61
C LEU A 101 -47.84 -24.80 21.60
N PRO A 102 -48.47 -24.40 22.77
CA PRO A 102 -48.72 -23.09 23.44
C PRO A 102 -48.38 -23.05 24.98
N LYS A 103 -48.53 -22.01 25.84
CA LYS A 103 -49.60 -21.02 26.15
C LYS A 103 -49.14 -20.10 27.32
N LYS A 104 -49.42 -18.77 27.32
CA LYS A 104 -50.14 -17.99 28.37
C LYS A 104 -50.09 -16.47 28.10
N GLU A 105 -51.28 -15.87 28.07
CA GLU A 105 -51.61 -14.46 27.81
C GLU A 105 -51.37 -13.54 29.03
N LYS A 106 -51.12 -12.23 28.79
CA LYS A 106 -51.99 -11.13 29.28
C LYS A 106 -51.64 -9.75 28.63
N SER A 107 -52.62 -9.20 27.89
CA SER A 107 -53.08 -7.79 27.71
C SER A 107 -52.06 -6.67 27.36
N GLN A 108 -52.30 -5.68 26.47
CA GLN A 108 -53.53 -5.04 25.96
C GLN A 108 -53.24 -4.13 24.73
N GLU A 109 -54.22 -4.01 23.82
CA GLU A 109 -54.36 -3.12 22.63
C GLU A 109 -54.31 -1.61 22.94
N VAL A 110 -53.99 -0.68 22.01
CA VAL A 110 -54.93 -0.12 20.98
C VAL A 110 -54.23 0.28 19.65
N ALA A 111 -54.98 0.03 18.56
CA ALA A 111 -54.80 0.31 17.13
C ALA A 111 -54.47 1.78 16.77
N SER A 112 -53.86 2.10 15.62
CA SER A 112 -54.50 2.11 14.29
C SER A 112 -53.51 2.14 13.11
N ALA A 113 -54.02 1.70 11.94
CA ALA A 113 -53.34 1.38 10.68
C ALA A 113 -53.02 2.62 9.77
N PRO A 114 -52.27 2.44 8.64
CA PRO A 114 -51.56 3.47 7.82
C PRO A 114 -52.43 4.02 6.64
N PRO A 115 -52.07 5.04 5.80
CA PRO A 115 -50.84 5.21 4.94
C PRO A 115 -50.51 6.72 4.60
N PRO A 116 -49.87 7.18 3.47
CA PRO A 116 -48.83 6.70 2.53
C PRO A 116 -47.57 7.66 2.51
N PRO A 117 -46.54 7.50 1.61
CA PRO A 117 -45.22 8.13 1.75
C PRO A 117 -45.14 9.53 1.12
N LYS A 118 -44.26 10.41 1.63
CA LYS A 118 -43.69 11.56 0.89
C LYS A 118 -42.52 12.23 1.63
N GLN A 119 -41.37 12.21 0.94
CA GLN A 119 -40.41 13.29 0.75
C GLN A 119 -39.37 13.59 1.83
N GLU A 120 -38.12 13.36 1.42
CA GLU A 120 -36.91 13.95 1.97
C GLU A 120 -37.01 15.49 2.00
N PRO A 121 -36.50 16.15 3.05
CA PRO A 121 -36.36 17.61 3.05
C PRO A 121 -35.31 18.07 2.01
N PRO A 122 -35.47 19.29 1.47
CA PRO A 122 -34.83 19.76 0.24
C PRO A 122 -33.31 19.90 0.36
N PRO A 123 -32.56 19.72 -0.76
CA PRO A 123 -31.15 20.08 -0.83
C PRO A 123 -31.04 21.58 -1.05
N CYS A 124 -30.35 22.32 -0.20
CA CYS A 124 -29.82 23.67 -0.51
C CYS A 124 -28.84 24.11 0.60
N PRO A 125 -27.75 24.84 0.29
CA PRO A 125 -27.05 25.02 -0.97
C PRO A 125 -25.60 24.50 -0.90
N ASP A 126 -25.02 24.34 -2.08
CA ASP A 126 -23.60 24.17 -2.35
C ASP A 126 -22.78 25.28 -1.68
N LEU A 127 -22.42 25.08 -0.41
CA LEU A 127 -21.50 25.93 0.29
C LEU A 127 -20.21 25.12 0.42
N ASP A 128 -19.31 25.39 -0.52
CA ASP A 128 -17.92 24.96 -0.54
C ASP A 128 -17.23 25.42 0.76
N HIS A 129 -17.46 24.64 1.81
CA HIS A 129 -16.90 24.86 3.13
C HIS A 129 -15.65 24.01 3.29
N SER A 130 -14.67 24.30 2.44
CA SER A 130 -13.25 23.98 2.66
C SER A 130 -12.67 24.59 3.96
N TYR A 131 -13.47 25.36 4.71
CA TYR A 131 -13.13 26.01 5.99
C TYR A 131 -13.95 25.55 7.20
N ALA A 132 -14.79 24.51 7.09
CA ALA A 132 -15.52 24.02 8.27
C ALA A 132 -14.53 23.50 9.32
N LEU A 133 -14.40 24.24 10.44
CA LEU A 133 -13.58 23.84 11.56
C LEU A 133 -14.09 22.48 12.10
N PRO A 134 -13.19 21.53 12.42
CA PRO A 134 -13.60 20.24 12.96
C PRO A 134 -14.50 20.42 14.19
N PRO A 135 -15.55 19.59 14.35
CA PRO A 135 -16.56 19.78 15.40
C PRO A 135 -16.02 19.76 16.83
N SER A 136 -14.82 19.22 17.06
CA SER A 136 -14.15 19.20 18.35
C SER A 136 -12.69 19.63 18.30
N LEU A 137 -12.20 20.19 19.41
CA LEU A 137 -10.77 20.48 19.64
C LEU A 137 -9.90 19.23 19.46
N GLY A 138 -10.44 18.04 19.78
CA GLY A 138 -9.77 16.76 19.59
C GLY A 138 -9.50 16.46 18.11
N ASP A 139 -10.52 16.63 17.27
CA ASP A 139 -10.40 16.40 15.82
C ASP A 139 -9.42 17.39 15.18
N LEU A 140 -9.38 18.63 15.67
CA LEU A 140 -8.44 19.66 15.20
C LEU A 140 -7.00 19.31 15.55
N LYS A 141 -6.75 18.79 16.77
CA LYS A 141 -5.44 18.27 17.17
C LYS A 141 -5.00 17.09 16.31
N VAL A 142 -5.92 16.14 16.04
CA VAL A 142 -5.63 14.98 15.18
C VAL A 142 -5.24 15.44 13.78
N LYS A 143 -6.03 16.33 13.16
CA LYS A 143 -5.70 16.87 11.83
C LYS A 143 -4.36 17.61 11.80
N LEU A 144 -4.04 18.37 12.85
CA LEU A 144 -2.75 19.05 12.96
C LEU A 144 -1.60 18.04 13.03
N CYS A 145 -1.72 17.00 13.86
CA CYS A 145 -0.73 15.92 13.93
C CYS A 145 -0.55 15.23 12.58
N GLU A 146 -1.65 14.84 11.91
CA GLU A 146 -1.61 14.23 10.58
C GLU A 146 -0.95 15.15 9.53
N ALA A 147 -1.24 16.45 9.57
CA ALA A 147 -0.65 17.42 8.68
C ALA A 147 0.86 17.58 8.91
N LEU A 148 1.30 17.65 10.17
CA LEU A 148 2.72 17.72 10.53
C LEU A 148 3.46 16.45 10.07
N GLU A 149 2.92 15.26 10.35
CA GLU A 149 3.48 14.00 9.88
C GLU A 149 3.58 13.96 8.35
N ARG A 150 2.59 14.50 7.64
CA ARG A 150 2.60 14.61 6.18
C ARG A 150 3.70 15.54 5.67
N VAL A 151 3.90 16.69 6.30
CA VAL A 151 5.00 17.63 5.95
C VAL A 151 6.35 16.95 6.15
N GLU A 152 6.59 16.34 7.31
CA GLU A 152 7.84 15.61 7.57
C GLU A 152 8.09 14.48 6.56
N SER A 153 7.03 13.77 6.16
CA SER A 153 7.10 12.73 5.14
C SER A 153 7.50 13.30 3.78
N LEU A 154 6.87 14.39 3.35
CA LEU A 154 7.15 15.02 2.05
C LEU A 154 8.56 15.60 2.00
N GLU A 155 9.02 16.25 3.07
CA GLU A 155 10.40 16.73 3.15
C GLU A 155 11.42 15.61 3.04
N ARG A 156 11.16 14.47 3.68
CA ARG A 156 12.00 13.27 3.58
C ARG A 156 12.01 12.72 2.16
N GLU A 157 10.87 12.69 1.48
CA GLU A 157 10.78 12.29 0.07
C GLU A 157 11.56 13.24 -0.85
N MET A 158 11.44 14.55 -0.64
CA MET A 158 12.18 15.58 -1.37
C MET A 158 13.70 15.41 -1.22
N ARG A 159 14.19 15.20 0.01
CA ARG A 159 15.63 14.92 0.26
C ARG A 159 16.09 13.67 -0.49
N ASN A 160 15.35 12.57 -0.37
CA ASN A 160 15.66 11.32 -1.06
C ASN A 160 15.64 11.47 -2.59
N ALA A 161 14.72 12.26 -3.15
CA ALA A 161 14.66 12.55 -4.58
C ALA A 161 15.88 13.33 -5.06
N LYS A 162 16.27 14.38 -4.31
CA LYS A 162 17.47 15.18 -4.59
C LYS A 162 18.75 14.32 -4.56
N ASP A 163 18.86 13.39 -3.62
CA ASP A 163 20.01 12.48 -3.54
C ASP A 163 20.05 11.45 -4.67
N ARG A 164 18.89 11.02 -5.19
CA ARG A 164 18.84 10.16 -6.38
C ARG A 164 19.28 10.92 -7.62
N GLU A 165 18.81 12.15 -7.79
CA GLU A 165 19.21 13.02 -8.89
C GLU A 165 20.73 13.27 -8.85
N ARG A 166 21.28 13.63 -7.68
CA ARG A 166 22.72 13.82 -7.50
C ARG A 166 23.52 12.58 -7.90
N ARG A 167 23.10 11.40 -7.47
CA ARG A 167 23.75 10.13 -7.84
C ARG A 167 23.66 9.84 -9.34
N ALA A 168 22.52 10.10 -9.96
CA ALA A 168 22.35 9.94 -11.41
C ALA A 168 23.29 10.90 -12.17
N LYS A 169 23.36 12.17 -11.76
CA LYS A 169 24.30 13.16 -12.34
C LYS A 169 25.75 12.73 -12.18
N ASN A 170 26.15 12.30 -10.98
CA ASN A 170 27.51 11.82 -10.74
C ASN A 170 27.85 10.56 -11.57
N ALA A 171 26.91 9.62 -11.69
CA ALA A 171 27.10 8.43 -12.52
C ALA A 171 27.25 8.79 -14.00
N LEU A 172 26.44 9.72 -14.52
CA LEU A 172 26.59 10.22 -15.89
C LEU A 172 27.94 10.92 -16.09
N HIS A 173 28.37 11.76 -15.13
CA HIS A 173 29.65 12.43 -15.20
C HIS A 173 30.82 11.43 -15.27
N VAL A 174 30.84 10.43 -14.38
CA VAL A 174 31.87 9.37 -14.40
C VAL A 174 31.87 8.62 -15.74
N LEU A 175 30.70 8.28 -16.28
CA LEU A 175 30.59 7.60 -17.58
C LEU A 175 31.12 8.47 -18.73
N VAL A 176 30.83 9.77 -18.72
CA VAL A 176 31.32 10.70 -19.75
C VAL A 176 32.84 10.79 -19.70
N GLU A 177 33.44 10.93 -18.53
CA GLU A 177 34.90 10.98 -18.37
C GLU A 177 35.56 9.66 -18.81
N ASP A 178 34.97 8.51 -18.48
CA ASP A 178 35.42 7.20 -18.95
C ASP A 178 35.40 7.09 -20.49
N LEU A 179 34.35 7.63 -21.14
CA LEU A 179 34.24 7.64 -22.59
C LEU A 179 35.26 8.60 -23.25
N LYS A 180 35.52 9.77 -22.64
CA LYS A 180 36.58 10.68 -23.07
C LYS A 180 37.94 10.00 -23.04
N GLY A 181 38.28 9.37 -21.90
CA GLY A 181 39.55 8.66 -21.74
C GLY A 181 39.76 7.52 -22.74
N LYS A 182 38.67 6.89 -23.20
CA LYS A 182 38.68 5.83 -24.23
C LYS A 182 38.59 6.37 -25.66
N ASN A 183 38.50 7.69 -25.86
CA ASN A 183 38.24 8.33 -27.16
C ASN A 183 36.99 7.77 -27.89
N LEU A 184 35.96 7.39 -27.13
CA LEU A 184 34.72 6.80 -27.67
C LEU A 184 33.57 7.83 -27.82
N ILE A 185 33.85 9.12 -27.63
CA ILE A 185 32.84 10.16 -27.81
C ILE A 185 32.79 10.57 -29.28
N ASN A 186 31.71 10.19 -29.95
CA ASN A 186 31.44 10.62 -31.32
C ASN A 186 30.90 12.07 -31.36
N GLU A 187 30.87 12.66 -32.55
CA GLU A 187 30.49 14.07 -32.72
C GLU A 187 29.01 14.32 -32.37
N GLU A 188 28.13 13.34 -32.62
CA GLU A 188 26.72 13.39 -32.23
C GLU A 188 26.54 13.43 -30.70
N LEU A 189 27.32 12.65 -29.95
CA LEU A 189 27.30 12.65 -28.49
C LEU A 189 27.90 13.93 -27.92
N LYS A 190 28.94 14.52 -28.54
CA LYS A 190 29.45 15.84 -28.13
C LYS A 190 28.37 16.93 -28.23
N GLN A 191 27.66 16.96 -29.36
CA GLN A 191 26.58 17.92 -29.59
C GLN A 191 25.41 17.74 -28.62
N ARG A 192 25.06 16.49 -28.26
CA ARG A 192 23.96 16.21 -27.33
C ARG A 192 24.32 16.43 -25.85
N LEU A 193 25.60 16.45 -25.51
CA LEU A 193 26.11 16.63 -24.15
C LEU A 193 26.62 18.06 -23.89
N ASP A 194 26.51 18.96 -24.87
CA ASP A 194 27.05 20.34 -24.84
C ASP A 194 28.53 20.38 -24.40
N LEU A 195 29.31 19.36 -24.80
CA LEU A 195 30.74 19.29 -24.53
C LEU A 195 31.48 20.03 -25.64
N SER A 196 31.52 21.36 -25.57
CA SER A 196 32.35 22.21 -26.44
C SER A 196 33.82 22.15 -26.06
#